data_AF-A0A2G2IAJ0-F1
#
_entry.id   AF-A0A2G2IAJ0-F1
#
_cell.length_a   1.000
_cell.length_b   1.000
_cell.length_c   1.000
_cell.angle_alpha   90.00
_cell.angle_beta   90.00
_cell.angle_gamma   90.00
#
_symmetry.space_group_name_H-M   'P 1'
#
loop_
_entity.id
_entity.type
_entity.pdbx_description
1 polymer ?
#
loop_
_entity_poly.entity_id
_entity_poly.type
_entity_poly.pdbx_seq_one_letter_code
_entity_poly.pdbx_strand_id
1 'polypeptide(L)'
;MVFPSEAFEPLKTLQAVEKEKCTALHGVSTMFMVELDHPKFDNYDVPSLRTGMMAGATCPIELMNRLIEKMNLKNLIIGYGQTETSAL
;
A
#
# COMPACT_ATOMS: atom_id res chain seq x y z
N MET A 1 0.46 12.41 -8.50
CA MET A 1 0.05 11.75 -7.24
C MET A 1 -1.45 11.52 -7.33
N VAL A 2 -1.92 10.32 -6.98
CA VAL A 2 -3.34 9.94 -7.07
C VAL A 2 -3.90 9.86 -5.66
N PHE A 3 -5.00 10.56 -5.40
CA PHE A 3 -5.74 10.49 -4.15
C PHE A 3 -7.04 9.72 -4.43
N PRO A 4 -7.18 8.47 -3.94
CA PRO A 4 -8.32 7.62 -4.30
C PRO A 4 -9.65 8.11 -3.71
N SER A 5 -9.62 8.85 -2.60
CA SER A 5 -10.78 9.37 -1.88
C SER A 5 -10.38 10.40 -0.82
N GLU A 6 -11.36 11.09 -0.22
CA GLU A 6 -11.15 12.05 0.88
C GLU A 6 -10.62 11.39 2.16
N ALA A 7 -10.98 10.13 2.39
CA ALA A 7 -10.48 9.29 3.49
C ALA A 7 -10.00 7.95 2.93
N PHE A 8 -9.31 7.15 3.74
CA PHE A 8 -8.89 5.81 3.31
C PHE A 8 -10.10 4.91 3.05
N GLU A 9 -10.20 4.43 1.81
CA GLU A 9 -11.16 3.41 1.38
C GLU A 9 -10.43 2.35 0.55
N PRO A 10 -10.28 1.11 1.04
CA PRO A 10 -9.41 0.09 0.41
C PRO A 10 -9.83 -0.22 -1.03
N LEU A 11 -11.13 -0.30 -1.30
CA LEU A 11 -11.65 -0.54 -2.64
C LEU A 11 -11.30 0.59 -3.61
N LYS A 12 -11.44 1.84 -3.19
CA LYS A 12 -11.09 2.98 -4.05
C LYS A 12 -9.59 3.05 -4.28
N THR A 13 -8.77 2.67 -3.29
CA THR A 13 -7.32 2.54 -3.47
C THR A 13 -6.98 1.50 -4.54
N LEU A 14 -7.52 0.27 -4.44
CA LEU A 14 -7.27 -0.78 -5.43
C LEU A 14 -7.76 -0.40 -6.84
N GLN A 15 -8.94 0.22 -6.93
CA GLN A 15 -9.47 0.76 -8.19
C GLN A 15 -8.56 1.83 -8.79
N ALA A 16 -8.06 2.75 -7.96
CA ALA A 16 -7.17 3.81 -8.41
C ALA A 16 -5.82 3.24 -8.88
N VAL A 17 -5.28 2.24 -8.18
CA VAL A 17 -4.05 1.56 -8.60
C VAL A 17 -4.21 0.93 -9.98
N GLU A 18 -5.28 0.16 -10.19
CA GLU A 18 -5.54 -0.52 -11.47
C GLU A 18 -5.83 0.47 -12.60
N LYS A 19 -6.69 1.47 -12.37
CA LYS A 19 -7.16 2.43 -13.37
C LYS A 19 -6.05 3.39 -13.80
N GLU A 20 -5.32 3.94 -12.83
CA GLU A 20 -4.29 4.95 -13.08
C GLU A 20 -2.89 4.33 -13.24
N LYS A 21 -2.79 2.99 -13.18
CA LYS A 21 -1.53 2.23 -13.28
C LYS A 21 -0.47 2.75 -12.32
N CYS A 22 -0.87 2.96 -11.06
CA CYS A 22 0.03 3.45 -10.02
C CYS A 22 1.23 2.50 -9.90
N THR A 23 2.42 3.08 -9.74
CA THR A 23 3.68 2.32 -9.63
C THR A 23 4.20 2.22 -8.20
N ALA A 24 3.71 3.08 -7.33
CA ALA A 24 4.02 3.12 -5.91
C ALA A 24 2.75 3.25 -5.08
N LEU A 25 2.73 2.64 -3.90
CA LEU A 25 1.65 2.78 -2.92
C LEU A 25 2.24 3.19 -1.56
N HIS A 26 1.65 4.21 -0.94
CA HIS A 26 2.10 4.76 0.35
C HIS A 26 1.00 4.60 1.39
N GLY A 27 1.34 4.05 2.55
CA GLY A 27 0.38 3.86 3.63
C GLY A 27 1.03 3.30 4.90
N VAL A 28 0.22 3.10 5.93
CA VAL A 28 0.64 2.41 7.16
C VAL A 28 0.34 0.90 7.04
N SER A 29 0.96 0.07 7.88
CA SER A 29 0.82 -1.40 7.83
C SER A 29 -0.63 -1.88 7.82
N THR A 30 -1.50 -1.22 8.59
CA THR A 30 -2.93 -1.58 8.68
C THR A 30 -3.69 -1.33 7.38
N MET A 31 -3.35 -0.30 6.61
CA MET A 31 -4.01 -0.03 5.31
C MET A 31 -3.75 -1.15 4.32
N PHE A 32 -2.48 -1.56 4.21
CA PHE A 32 -2.06 -2.68 3.36
C PHE A 32 -2.74 -3.99 3.76
N MET A 33 -2.87 -4.25 5.07
CA MET A 33 -3.55 -5.45 5.55
C MET A 33 -5.04 -5.42 5.20
N VAL A 34 -5.71 -4.28 5.37
CA VAL A 34 -7.12 -4.11 5.00
C VAL A 34 -7.34 -4.26 3.49
N GLU A 35 -6.43 -3.78 2.65
CA GLU A 35 -6.49 -3.98 1.19
C GLU A 35 -6.34 -5.46 0.81
N LEU A 36 -5.33 -6.15 1.35
CA LEU A 36 -5.08 -7.57 1.08
C LEU A 36 -6.20 -8.50 1.60
N ASP A 37 -6.77 -8.18 2.76
CA ASP A 37 -7.84 -8.97 3.38
C ASP A 37 -9.24 -8.60 2.84
N HIS A 38 -9.31 -7.61 1.92
CA HIS A 38 -10.59 -7.20 1.36
C HIS A 38 -11.20 -8.34 0.50
N PRO A 39 -12.48 -8.72 0.68
CA PRO A 39 -13.10 -9.84 -0.05
C PRO A 39 -13.12 -9.73 -1.58
N LYS A 40 -12.84 -8.53 -2.10
CA LYS A 40 -12.79 -8.23 -3.54
C LYS A 40 -11.37 -7.96 -4.04
N PHE A 41 -10.33 -8.22 -3.25
CA PHE A 41 -8.94 -7.95 -3.63
C PHE A 41 -8.59 -8.61 -4.96
N ASP A 42 -8.92 -9.90 -5.12
CA ASP A 42 -8.63 -10.68 -6.33
C ASP A 42 -9.39 -10.20 -7.59
N ASN A 43 -10.25 -9.19 -7.48
CA ASN A 43 -10.93 -8.58 -8.63
C ASN A 43 -10.14 -7.42 -9.26
N TYR A 44 -8.97 -7.06 -8.72
CA TYR A 44 -8.18 -5.92 -9.19
C TYR A 44 -6.76 -6.33 -9.58
N ASP A 45 -6.34 -5.88 -10.76
CA ASP A 45 -4.99 -6.10 -11.26
C ASP A 45 -4.06 -4.95 -10.83
N VAL A 46 -3.05 -5.29 -10.02
CA VAL A 46 -2.04 -4.35 -9.53
C VAL A 46 -0.60 -4.59 -10.03
N PRO A 47 -0.33 -5.18 -11.22
CA PRO A 47 1.05 -5.50 -11.64
C PRO A 47 1.91 -4.26 -11.92
N SER A 48 1.30 -3.08 -12.08
CA SER A 48 2.03 -1.82 -12.26
C SER A 48 2.79 -1.40 -11.01
N LEU A 49 2.37 -1.86 -9.83
CA LEU A 49 3.08 -1.62 -8.58
C LEU A 49 4.47 -2.28 -8.64
N ARG A 50 5.50 -1.54 -8.24
CA ARG A 50 6.90 -2.00 -8.19
C ARG A 50 7.61 -1.69 -6.88
N THR A 51 7.01 -0.80 -6.08
CA THR A 51 7.57 -0.25 -4.84
C THR A 51 6.43 0.25 -3.98
N GLY A 52 6.69 0.46 -2.70
CA GLY A 52 5.77 1.12 -1.80
C GLY A 52 6.53 1.69 -0.62
N MET A 53 5.85 2.50 0.17
CA MET A 53 6.40 3.00 1.42
C MET A 53 5.44 2.67 2.55
N MET A 54 5.99 2.07 3.60
CA MET A 54 5.28 1.74 4.82
C MET A 54 5.96 2.45 5.99
N ALA A 55 5.22 3.28 6.71
CA ALA A 55 5.76 4.04 7.83
C ALA A 55 4.73 4.17 8.96
N GLY A 56 5.13 4.75 10.09
CA GLY A 56 4.23 5.12 11.20
C GLY A 56 3.77 3.96 12.11
N ALA A 57 4.03 2.70 11.74
CA ALA A 57 3.72 1.52 12.54
C ALA A 57 4.78 0.42 12.32
N THR A 58 4.78 -0.59 13.20
CA THR A 58 5.60 -1.79 13.00
C THR A 58 5.20 -2.53 11.73
N CYS A 59 6.17 -3.11 11.05
CA CYS A 59 5.97 -3.84 9.80
C CYS A 59 6.17 -5.35 10.05
N PRO A 60 5.08 -6.16 10.12
CA PRO A 60 5.20 -7.60 10.27
C PRO A 60 5.81 -8.24 9.01
N ILE A 61 6.78 -9.14 9.18
CA ILE A 61 7.44 -9.85 8.07
C ILE A 61 6.44 -10.63 7.20
N GLU A 62 5.42 -11.22 7.81
CA GLU A 62 4.36 -11.94 7.10
C GLU A 62 3.57 -11.03 6.17
N LEU A 63 3.25 -9.81 6.61
CA LEU A 63 2.59 -8.81 5.77
C LEU A 63 3.50 -8.43 4.58
N MET A 64 4.80 -8.23 4.80
CA MET A 64 5.74 -7.91 3.72
C MET A 64 5.76 -9.01 2.64
N ASN A 65 5.84 -10.27 3.05
CA ASN A 65 5.84 -11.39 2.11
C ASN A 65 4.55 -11.42 1.27
N ARG A 66 3.39 -11.23 1.92
CA ARG A 66 2.10 -11.14 1.22
C ARG A 66 2.05 -9.98 0.24
N LEU A 67 2.59 -8.80 0.61
CA LEU A 67 2.62 -7.63 -0.28
C LEU A 67 3.53 -7.83 -1.51
N ILE A 68 4.66 -8.51 -1.32
CA ILE A 68 5.56 -8.87 -2.42
C ILE A 68 4.87 -9.86 -3.37
N GLU A 69 4.23 -10.89 -2.83
CA GLU A 69 3.59 -11.96 -3.60
C GLU A 69 2.30 -11.51 -4.31
N LYS A 70 1.44 -10.77 -3.61
CA LYS A 70 0.08 -10.43 -4.09
C LYS A 70 -0.01 -9.06 -4.74
N MET A 71 0.85 -8.11 -4.36
CA MET A 71 0.80 -6.73 -4.86
C MET A 71 2.05 -6.31 -5.64
N ASN A 72 3.00 -7.22 -5.89
CA ASN A 72 4.26 -6.95 -6.60
C ASN A 72 5.12 -5.82 -5.97
N LEU A 73 4.95 -5.57 -4.67
CA LEU A 73 5.64 -4.52 -3.92
C LEU A 73 7.07 -4.95 -3.49
N LYS A 74 7.90 -5.35 -4.46
CA LYS A 74 9.25 -5.92 -4.24
C LYS A 74 10.25 -4.96 -3.61
N ASN A 75 10.10 -3.65 -3.85
CA ASN A 75 11.00 -2.63 -3.34
C ASN A 75 10.31 -1.78 -2.26
N LEU A 76 9.74 -2.44 -1.24
CA LEU A 76 9.11 -1.77 -0.11
C LEU A 76 10.15 -1.02 0.73
N ILE A 77 9.89 0.27 0.98
CA ILE A 77 10.68 1.11 1.85
C ILE A 77 9.98 1.18 3.20
N ILE A 78 10.67 0.78 4.26
CA ILE A 78 10.16 0.92 5.63
C ILE A 78 10.70 2.23 6.21
N GLY A 79 9.81 3.21 6.35
CA GLY A 79 10.12 4.51 6.93
C GLY A 79 9.93 4.50 8.44
N TYR A 80 10.91 5.03 9.16
CA TYR A 80 10.77 5.39 10.57
C TYR A 80 10.83 6.91 10.70
N GLY A 81 9.91 7.48 11.46
CA GLY A 81 9.85 8.91 11.68
C GLY A 81 8.73 9.28 12.64
N GLN A 82 8.75 10.53 13.09
CA GLN A 82 7.72 11.12 13.93
C GLN A 82 7.37 12.52 13.39
N THR A 83 6.25 13.07 13.86
CA THR A 83 5.83 14.42 13.46
C THR A 83 6.89 15.48 13.81
N GLU A 84 7.56 15.31 14.94
CA GLU A 84 8.59 16.17 15.52
C GLU A 84 9.87 16.20 14.69
N THR A 85 10.09 15.19 13.83
CA THR A 85 11.28 15.06 13.00
C THR A 85 11.05 15.51 11.55
N SER A 86 9.93 16.15 11.23
CA SER A 86 9.53 16.47 9.85
C SER A 86 9.65 15.25 8.93
N ALA A 87 8.92 14.18 9.26
CA ALA A 87 9.01 12.90 8.57
C ALA A 87 8.82 13.03 7.03
N LEU A 88 9.59 12.18 6.31
CA LEU A 88 9.63 12.02 4.84
C LEU A 88 8.24 11.80 4.21
#